data_AF-A0A7V6HGA4-F1
#
_entry.id   AF-A0A7V6HGA4-F1
#
_cell.length_a   1.000
_cell.length_b   1.000
_cell.length_c   1.000
_cell.angle_alpha   90.00
_cell.angle_beta   90.00
_cell.angle_gamma   90.00
#
_symmetry.space_group_name_H-M   'P 1'
#
loop_
_entity.id
_entity.type
_entity.pdbx_description
1 polymer ?
#
loop_
_entity_poly.entity_id
_entity_poly.type
_entity_poly.pdbx_seq_one_letter_code
_entity_poly.pdbx_strand_id
1 'polypeptide(L)' 'MSNVKQIIQSLGAYLGDVGVEFKKISWPDRQELVDSTIVVITFIVILAVVVLCCDKTIMFFLQLIHA' A
#
# COMPACT_ATOMS: atom_id res chain seq x y z
N MET A 1 6.64 36.51 27.24
CA MET A 1 5.83 35.32 26.87
C MET A 1 4.84 35.58 25.72
N SER A 2 5.15 36.46 24.76
CA SER A 2 4.29 36.71 23.58
C SER A 2 4.73 35.92 22.34
N ASN A 3 6.04 35.72 22.16
CA ASN A 3 6.59 35.00 21.00
C ASN A 3 6.08 33.55 20.88
N VAL A 4 5.93 32.85 22.01
CA VAL A 4 5.42 31.46 22.03
C VAL A 4 3.96 31.41 21.57
N LYS A 5 3.14 32.39 21.96
CA LYS A 5 1.73 32.46 21.56
C LYS A 5 1.58 32.73 20.06
N GLN A 6 2.48 33.52 19.50
CA GLN A 6 2.53 33.83 18.06
C GLN A 6 2.98 32.63 17.22
N ILE A 7 3.93 31.83 17.71
CA ILE A 7 4.40 30.60 17.05
C ILE A 7 3.31 29.52 17.06
N ILE A 8 2.55 29.39 18.14
CA ILE A 8 1.44 28.43 18.21
C ILE A 8 0.30 28.83 17.25
N GLN A 9 0.01 30.14 17.14
CA GLN A 9 -0.97 30.63 16.17
C GLN A 9 -0.50 30.44 14.72
N SER A 10 0.79 30.63 14.43
CA SER A 10 1.31 30.41 13.08
C SER A 10 1.32 28.92 12.72
N LEU A 11 1.74 28.03 13.61
CA LEU A 11 1.69 26.57 13.41
C LEU A 11 0.26 26.04 13.19
N GLY A 12 -0.73 26.56 13.91
CA GLY A 12 -2.14 26.23 13.67
C GLY A 12 -2.63 26.67 12.29
N ALA A 13 -2.20 27.85 11.83
CA ALA A 13 -2.49 28.32 10.48
C ALA A 13 -1.79 27.48 9.40
N TYR A 14 -0.52 27.11 9.60
CA TYR A 14 0.22 26.23 8.68
C TYR A 14 -0.42 24.84 8.56
N LEU A 15 -0.90 24.25 9.66
CA LEU A 15 -1.64 22.97 9.62
C LEU A 15 -2.97 23.09 8.88
N GLY A 16 -3.65 24.23 8.99
CA GLY A 16 -4.85 24.55 8.22
C GLY A 16 -4.56 24.62 6.72
N ASP A 17 -3.51 25.35 6.32
CA ASP A 17 -3.10 25.48 4.92
C ASP A 17 -2.63 24.15 4.33
N VAL A 18 -1.88 23.34 5.08
CA VAL A 18 -1.50 21.98 4.68
C VAL A 18 -2.76 21.13 4.47
N GLY A 19 -3.75 21.19 5.36
CA GLY A 19 -5.03 20.50 5.14
C GLY A 19 -5.77 20.92 3.87
N VAL A 20 -5.69 22.20 3.49
CA VAL A 20 -6.26 22.74 2.25
C VAL A 20 -5.48 22.25 1.03
N GLU A 21 -4.15 22.19 1.10
CA GLU A 21 -3.30 21.61 0.06
C GLU A 21 -3.55 20.11 -0.09
N PHE A 22 -3.66 19.36 1.01
CA PHE A 22 -4.02 17.94 1.00
C PHE A 22 -5.37 17.66 0.36
N LYS A 23 -6.29 18.63 0.40
CA LYS A 23 -7.59 18.57 -0.30
C LYS A 23 -7.50 18.95 -1.78
N LYS A 24 -6.47 19.70 -2.19
CA LYS A 24 -6.14 19.94 -3.61
C LYS A 24 -5.43 18.75 -4.25
N ILE A 25 -4.76 17.92 -3.45
CA ILE A 25 -4.29 16.61 -3.91
C ILE A 25 -5.54 15.81 -4.25
N SER A 26 -5.64 15.38 -5.51
CA SER A 26 -6.70 14.50 -5.99
C SER A 26 -6.57 13.15 -5.28
N TRP A 27 -7.00 13.07 -4.02
CA TRP A 27 -7.08 11.79 -3.35
C TRP A 27 -8.17 11.01 -4.10
N PRO A 28 -7.80 9.89 -4.74
CA PRO A 28 -8.72 9.12 -5.55
C PRO A 28 -9.90 8.65 -4.69
N ASP A 29 -11.06 8.50 -5.30
CA ASP A 29 -12.24 8.03 -4.59
C ASP A 29 -11.93 6.67 -3.94
N ARG A 30 -12.50 6.42 -2.75
CA ARG A 30 -12.23 5.19 -1.99
C ARG A 30 -12.51 3.94 -2.82
N GLN A 31 -13.41 4.02 -3.80
CA GLN A 31 -13.71 2.93 -4.71
C GLN A 31 -12.55 2.61 -5.66
N GLU A 32 -11.90 3.61 -6.26
CA GLU A 32 -10.76 3.39 -7.17
C GLU A 32 -9.57 2.74 -6.44
N LEU A 33 -9.37 3.09 -5.18
CA LEU A 33 -8.34 2.50 -4.32
C LEU A 33 -8.62 1.02 -4.02
N VAL A 34 -9.89 0.68 -3.76
CA VAL A 34 -10.31 -0.70 -3.52
C VAL A 34 -10.18 -1.52 -4.80
N ASP A 35 -10.63 -1.00 -5.93
CA ASP A 35 -10.53 -1.67 -7.23
C ASP A 35 -9.07 -1.95 -7.61
N SER A 36 -8.20 -0.95 -7.44
CA SER A 36 -6.76 -1.11 -7.67
C SER A 36 -6.14 -2.18 -6.77
N THR A 37 -6.57 -2.24 -5.49
CA THR A 37 -6.07 -3.24 -4.54
C THR A 37 -6.57 -4.65 -4.88
N ILE A 38 -7.82 -4.80 -5.33
CA ILE A 38 -8.39 -6.08 -5.75
C ILE A 38 -7.62 -6.67 -6.93
N VAL A 39 -7.24 -5.84 -7.90
CA VAL A 39 -6.41 -6.28 -9.03
C VAL A 39 -5.07 -6.81 -8.52
N VAL A 40 -4.39 -6.08 -7.64
CA VAL A 40 -3.11 -6.51 -7.06
C VAL A 40 -3.24 -7.82 -6.29
N ILE A 41 -4.29 -7.98 -5.48
CA ILE A 41 -4.56 -9.24 -4.75
C ILE A 41 -4.75 -10.40 -5.74
N THR A 42 -5.48 -10.18 -6.84
CA THR A 42 -5.69 -11.20 -7.87
C THR A 42 -4.36 -11.64 -8.49
N PHE A 43 -3.47 -10.70 -8.81
CA PHE A 43 -2.12 -11.03 -9.31
C PHE A 43 -1.30 -11.83 -8.30
N ILE A 44 -1.34 -11.48 -7.02
CA ILE A 44 -0.63 -12.21 -5.96
C ILE A 44 -1.14 -13.66 -5.88
N VAL A 45 -2.46 -13.88 -5.96
CA VAL A 45 -3.05 -15.22 -5.92
C VAL A 45 -2.57 -16.06 -7.10
N ILE A 46 -2.55 -15.50 -8.32
CA ILE A 46 -2.05 -16.20 -9.51
C ILE A 46 -0.57 -16.58 -9.33
N LEU A 47 0.26 -15.65 -8.87
CA LEU A 47 1.67 -15.92 -8.60
C LEU A 47 1.86 -17.01 -7.55
N ALA A 48 1.07 -16.99 -6.48
CA ALA A 48 1.12 -18.01 -5.43
C ALA A 48 0.81 -19.41 -5.98
N VAL A 49 -0.17 -19.53 -6.88
CA VAL A 49 -0.50 -20.81 -7.55
C VAL A 49 0.67 -21.29 -8.40
N VAL A 50 1.29 -20.39 -9.18
CA VAL A 50 2.44 -20.75 -10.03
C VAL A 50 3.62 -21.22 -9.18
N VAL A 51 3.95 -20.50 -8.11
CA VAL A 51 5.02 -20.90 -7.17
C VAL A 51 4.71 -22.25 -6.55
N LEU A 52 3.48 -22.49 -6.09
CA LEU A 52 3.07 -23.79 -5.57
C LEU A 52 3.24 -24.92 -6.59
N CYS A 53 2.89 -24.70 -7.86
CA CYS A 53 3.13 -25.67 -8.92
C CYS A 53 4.62 -25.97 -9.10
N CYS A 54 5.47 -24.95 -9.10
CA CYS A 54 6.92 -25.12 -9.18
C CYS A 54 7.46 -25.91 -7.99
N ASP A 55 7.07 -25.56 -6.77
CA ASP A 55 7.51 -26.23 -5.55
C ASP A 55 7.13 -27.72 -5.55
N LYS A 56 5.90 -28.05 -5.95
CA LYS A 56 5.45 -29.45 -6.06
C LYS A 56 6.18 -30.20 -7.16
N THR A 57 6.48 -29.54 -8.27
CA THR A 57 7.27 -30.13 -9.36
C THR A 57 8.68 -30.46 -8.87
N ILE A 58 9.36 -29.52 -8.22
CA ILE A 58 10.70 -29.74 -7.68
C ILE A 58 10.70 -30.85 -6.63
N MET A 59 9.70 -30.86 -5.73
CA MET A 59 9.56 -31.91 -4.71
C MET A 59 9.37 -33.30 -5.33
N PHE A 60 8.58 -33.40 -6.39
CA PHE A 60 8.38 -34.65 -7.14
C PHE A 60 9.68 -35.14 -7.78
N PHE A 61 10.44 -34.24 -8.44
CA PHE A 61 11.74 -34.58 -9.03
C PHE A 61 12.76 -35.00 -7.97
N LEU A 62 12.80 -34.34 -6.81
CA LEU A 62 13.67 -34.73 -5.70
C LEU A 62 13.31 -36.10 -5.12
N GLN A 63 12.01 -36.41 -4.98
CA GLN A 63 11.58 -37.74 -4.55
C GLN A 63 11.98 -38.82 -5.55
N LEU A 64 11.90 -38.53 -6.85
CA LEU A 64 12.28 -39.47 -7.90
C LEU A 64 13.80 -39.71 -7.97
N ILE A 65 14.63 -38.74 -7.56
CA ILE A 65 16.09 -38.89 -7.54
C ILE A 65 16.59 -39.60 -6.27
N HIS A 66 15.85 -39.51 -5.17
CA HIS A 66 16.20 -40.12 -3.88
C HIS A 66 15.50 -41.48 -3.64
N ALA A 67 14.62 -41.91 -4.55
CA ALA A 67 14.03 -43.25 -4.60
C ALA A 67 14.79 -44.16 -5.57
#